data_AF-A0A9N9TKB4-F1
#
_entry.id   AF-A0A9N9TKB4-F1
#
_cell.length_a   1.000
_cell.length_b   1.000
_cell.length_c   1.000
_cell.angle_alpha   90.00
_cell.angle_beta   90.00
_cell.angle_gamma   90.00
#
_symmetry.space_group_name_H-M   'P 1'
#
loop_
_entity.id
_entity.type
_entity.pdbx_description
1 polymer ?
#
loop_
_entity_poly.entity_id
_entity_poly.type
_entity_poly.pdbx_seq_one_letter_code
_entity_poly.pdbx_strand_id
1 'polypeptide(L)'
;MKKEQFVYISIWCSTVIYSIYRFSTATHKYFQHYRDNFGDFTRGIAFLSSKRDKSDIEFEAILFITENLLPWLLVHLLVGRFIRVYVQSPRVLKVWQILFSVTYILLKLNFMCLLILSIQPLVFYVVKRIYPMKTTIIWLLTSSFLVILNYLKSTISDKEPLETFQLTDCELYSIIIGLFWMNLKCTSYNLETDKIDLLDFFSYCFYLPTFFTGPFLLYENFRRSFELSNPPPDFTKFSKNVAKGLLYLLALYTTLHFVYVNAVAYHLQFINDLDSWCLYGYGYTMGQYFHIKYLVQYGLSTSMASCDGVKVPNLPRCIGRVHLYSDMWRYFDMGLYEFLVKHIYVPSSGLFEGNKPLRSFLCFAFVYFWHGLEKHVLVWSLLNYSGIIVENLWMKKKEECGRKDCFFMAVLLAMSAVSNFYFFAGTDVGNVFVKRLFTDIQGSLWLLLALYCCCKTSIELRRV
;
A
#
# COMPACT_ATOMS: atom_id res chain seq x y z
N MET A 1 16.13 -26.37 -14.98
CA MET A 1 15.98 -26.21 -13.51
C MET A 1 16.71 -27.36 -12.84
N LYS A 2 17.67 -27.10 -11.94
CA LYS A 2 18.43 -28.16 -11.23
C LYS A 2 17.49 -28.94 -10.30
N LYS A 3 17.69 -30.25 -10.10
CA LYS A 3 16.85 -31.10 -9.22
C LYS A 3 16.63 -30.50 -7.83
N GLU A 4 17.67 -29.89 -7.25
CA GLU A 4 17.63 -29.21 -5.95
C GLU A 4 16.65 -28.01 -5.93
N GLN A 5 16.57 -27.23 -7.01
CA GLN A 5 15.65 -26.09 -7.11
C GLN A 5 14.18 -26.54 -7.10
N PHE A 6 13.89 -27.64 -7.81
CA PHE A 6 12.54 -28.21 -7.83
C PHE A 6 12.11 -28.61 -6.41
N VAL A 7 13.00 -29.24 -5.64
CA VAL A 7 12.71 -29.64 -4.25
C VAL A 7 12.37 -28.42 -3.39
N TYR A 8 13.16 -27.34 -3.44
CA TYR A 8 12.87 -26.13 -2.66
C TYR A 8 11.53 -25.48 -3.04
N ILE A 9 11.23 -25.40 -4.34
CA ILE A 9 9.96 -24.86 -4.83
C ILE A 9 8.80 -25.74 -4.35
N SER A 10 8.92 -27.07 -4.49
CA SER A 10 7.88 -28.01 -4.06
C SER A 10 7.64 -27.92 -2.56
N ILE A 11 8.68 -27.90 -1.72
CA ILE A 11 8.52 -27.77 -0.26
C ILE A 11 7.84 -26.43 0.07
N TRP A 12 8.28 -25.33 -0.53
CA TRP A 12 7.68 -24.02 -0.29
C TRP A 12 6.20 -23.98 -0.69
N CYS A 13 5.87 -24.41 -1.91
CA CYS A 13 4.49 -24.41 -2.38
C CYS A 13 3.60 -25.37 -1.58
N SER A 14 4.06 -26.58 -1.29
CA SER A 14 3.29 -27.56 -0.52
C SER A 14 3.05 -27.12 0.91
N THR A 15 4.04 -26.53 1.58
CA THR A 15 3.88 -26.02 2.96
C THR A 15 2.91 -24.86 3.02
N VAL A 16 2.96 -23.93 2.04
CA VAL A 16 1.99 -22.84 1.90
C VAL A 16 0.58 -23.36 1.63
N ILE A 17 0.39 -24.25 0.66
CA ILE A 17 -0.94 -24.78 0.33
C ILE A 17 -1.54 -25.50 1.53
N TYR A 18 -0.72 -26.32 2.22
CA TYR A 18 -1.16 -27.06 3.39
C TYR A 18 -1.54 -26.13 4.56
N SER A 19 -0.75 -25.09 4.85
CA SER A 19 -1.05 -24.15 5.93
C SER A 19 -2.30 -23.32 5.65
N ILE A 20 -2.48 -22.85 4.40
CA ILE A 20 -3.70 -22.16 3.97
C ILE A 20 -4.92 -23.07 4.11
N TYR A 21 -4.83 -24.32 3.65
CA TYR A 21 -5.92 -25.29 3.77
C TYR A 21 -6.32 -25.54 5.22
N ARG A 22 -5.33 -25.73 6.10
CA ARG A 22 -5.52 -25.91 7.54
C ARG A 22 -6.23 -24.71 8.17
N PHE A 23 -5.75 -23.50 7.88
CA PHE A 23 -6.36 -22.26 8.34
C PHE A 23 -7.80 -22.10 7.83
N SER A 24 -8.00 -22.16 6.51
CA SER A 24 -9.32 -22.01 5.87
C SER A 24 -10.35 -23.01 6.41
N THR A 25 -9.94 -24.26 6.62
CA THR A 25 -10.83 -25.29 7.20
C THR A 25 -11.20 -24.96 8.65
N ALA A 26 -10.24 -24.51 9.46
CA ALA A 26 -10.47 -24.14 10.85
C ALA A 26 -11.41 -22.93 10.95
N THR A 27 -11.18 -21.88 10.15
CA THR A 27 -12.02 -20.69 10.13
C THR A 27 -13.42 -20.99 9.63
N HIS A 28 -13.55 -21.81 8.58
CA HIS A 28 -14.86 -22.16 8.04
C HIS A 28 -15.73 -22.86 9.10
N LYS A 29 -15.15 -23.82 9.85
CA LYS A 29 -15.84 -24.48 10.96
C LYS A 29 -16.23 -23.51 12.08
N TYR A 30 -15.33 -22.61 12.46
CA TYR A 30 -15.58 -21.64 13.53
C TYR A 30 -16.74 -20.68 13.18
N PHE A 31 -16.76 -20.16 11.95
CA PHE A 31 -17.75 -19.17 11.51
C PHE A 31 -19.06 -19.75 10.94
N GLN A 32 -19.17 -21.08 10.84
CA GLN A 32 -20.37 -21.75 10.34
C GLN A 32 -21.61 -21.40 11.18
N HIS A 33 -21.47 -21.43 12.52
CA HIS A 33 -22.53 -21.13 13.48
C HIS A 33 -22.38 -19.77 14.19
N TYR A 34 -21.42 -18.95 13.73
CA TYR A 34 -21.21 -17.61 14.25
C TYR A 34 -22.42 -16.72 13.98
N ARG A 35 -22.91 -16.05 15.03
CA ARG A 35 -23.91 -14.99 14.94
C ARG A 35 -23.20 -13.69 14.62
N ASP A 36 -23.42 -13.19 13.41
CA ASP A 36 -22.75 -12.02 12.86
C ASP A 36 -23.32 -10.71 13.45
N ASN A 37 -22.99 -10.44 14.71
CA ASN A 37 -23.50 -9.27 15.44
C ASN A 37 -22.81 -7.97 15.00
N PHE A 38 -21.58 -8.06 14.48
CA PHE A 38 -20.76 -6.91 14.10
C PHE A 38 -20.78 -6.61 12.60
N GLY A 39 -21.43 -7.46 11.81
CA GLY A 39 -21.49 -7.29 10.36
C GLY A 39 -20.14 -7.60 9.71
N ASP A 40 -19.46 -8.65 10.16
CA ASP A 40 -18.20 -9.15 9.61
C ASP A 40 -18.42 -9.81 8.23
N PHE A 41 -19.64 -10.29 7.98
CA PHE A 41 -19.97 -11.02 6.76
C PHE A 41 -21.06 -10.34 5.94
N THR A 42 -21.04 -10.61 4.64
CA THR A 42 -22.16 -10.32 3.74
C THR A 42 -22.61 -11.58 3.02
N ARG A 43 -23.81 -11.54 2.43
CA ARG A 43 -24.34 -12.63 1.63
C ARG A 43 -23.40 -12.89 0.46
N GLY A 44 -22.92 -14.13 0.37
CA GLY A 44 -22.00 -14.53 -0.67
C GLY A 44 -22.69 -14.90 -1.98
N ILE A 45 -21.88 -15.28 -2.98
CA ILE A 45 -22.36 -15.81 -4.25
C ILE A 45 -22.86 -17.23 -3.99
N ALA A 46 -24.15 -17.48 -4.23
CA ALA A 46 -24.85 -18.70 -3.80
C ALA A 46 -24.19 -20.02 -4.25
N PHE A 47 -23.48 -20.04 -5.38
CA PHE A 47 -22.77 -21.24 -5.86
C PHE A 47 -21.40 -21.48 -5.19
N LEU A 48 -20.79 -20.45 -4.58
CA LEU A 48 -19.47 -20.54 -3.94
C LEU A 48 -19.57 -20.80 -2.44
N SER A 49 -20.24 -19.90 -1.72
CA SER A 49 -20.42 -19.94 -0.27
C SER A 49 -21.53 -18.97 0.12
N SER A 50 -22.23 -19.26 1.22
CA SER A 50 -23.31 -18.39 1.70
C SER A 50 -22.80 -17.07 2.28
N LYS A 51 -21.52 -16.96 2.67
CA LYS A 51 -20.92 -15.79 3.30
C LYS A 51 -19.65 -15.32 2.57
N ARG A 52 -19.36 -14.02 2.63
CA ARG A 52 -18.08 -13.40 2.24
C ARG A 52 -17.60 -12.57 3.42
N ASP A 53 -16.32 -12.71 3.79
CA ASP A 53 -15.66 -11.80 4.72
C ASP A 53 -15.66 -10.37 4.12
N LYS A 54 -16.22 -9.41 4.86
CA LYS A 54 -16.24 -7.98 4.52
C LYS A 54 -15.66 -7.11 5.64
N SER A 55 -14.93 -7.72 6.57
CA SER A 55 -14.46 -7.05 7.78
C SER A 55 -13.37 -5.99 7.51
N ASP A 56 -12.76 -5.97 6.32
CA ASP A 56 -11.78 -4.93 5.93
C ASP A 56 -12.45 -3.74 5.23
N ILE A 57 -12.66 -2.66 5.98
CA ILE A 57 -13.23 -1.41 5.47
C ILE A 57 -12.41 -0.78 4.34
N GLU A 58 -11.07 -0.95 4.34
CA GLU A 58 -10.22 -0.44 3.26
C GLU A 58 -10.57 -1.11 1.94
N PHE A 59 -10.78 -2.42 1.96
CA PHE A 59 -11.13 -3.15 0.74
C PHE A 59 -12.54 -2.82 0.26
N GLU A 60 -13.52 -2.70 1.15
CA GLU A 60 -14.86 -2.25 0.75
C GLU A 60 -14.83 -0.83 0.16
N ALA A 61 -14.02 0.07 0.71
CA ALA A 61 -13.81 1.40 0.13
C ALA A 61 -13.10 1.34 -1.23
N ILE A 62 -12.13 0.44 -1.43
CA ILE A 62 -11.49 0.22 -2.74
C ILE A 62 -12.53 -0.26 -3.77
N LEU A 63 -13.43 -1.17 -3.40
CA LEU A 63 -14.52 -1.62 -4.26
C LEU A 63 -15.44 -0.45 -4.62
N PHE A 64 -15.88 0.31 -3.62
CA PHE A 64 -16.73 1.50 -3.79
C PHE A 64 -16.10 2.53 -4.71
N ILE A 65 -14.82 2.88 -4.49
CA ILE A 65 -14.09 3.82 -5.34
C ILE A 65 -13.98 3.26 -6.75
N THR A 66 -13.58 1.99 -6.92
CA THR A 66 -13.39 1.40 -8.24
C THR A 66 -14.68 1.42 -9.05
N GLU A 67 -15.81 1.06 -8.45
CA GLU A 67 -17.13 1.07 -9.09
C GLU A 67 -17.55 2.49 -9.49
N ASN A 68 -17.40 3.46 -8.59
CA ASN A 68 -17.84 4.84 -8.83
C ASN A 68 -16.89 5.67 -9.70
N LEU A 69 -15.59 5.39 -9.65
CA LEU A 69 -14.55 6.17 -10.31
C LEU A 69 -14.23 5.65 -11.72
N LEU A 70 -14.38 4.36 -11.98
CA LEU A 70 -14.00 3.76 -13.26
C LEU A 70 -14.68 4.43 -14.48
N PRO A 71 -16.00 4.69 -14.50
CA PRO A 71 -16.64 5.36 -15.63
C PRO A 71 -16.08 6.78 -15.87
N TRP A 72 -15.76 7.50 -14.79
CA TRP A 72 -15.20 8.84 -14.87
C TRP A 72 -13.78 8.84 -15.43
N LEU A 73 -12.95 7.88 -15.00
CA LEU A 73 -11.59 7.79 -15.51
C LEU A 73 -11.56 7.48 -17.02
N LEU A 74 -12.55 6.75 -17.55
CA LEU A 74 -12.66 6.53 -18.99
C LEU A 74 -12.95 7.85 -19.73
N VAL A 75 -13.86 8.68 -19.21
CA VAL A 75 -14.15 10.02 -19.77
C VAL A 75 -12.91 10.92 -19.68
N HIS A 76 -12.23 10.93 -18.53
CA HIS A 76 -10.97 11.64 -18.32
C HIS A 76 -9.96 11.30 -19.41
N LEU A 77 -9.74 10.01 -19.68
CA LEU A 77 -8.79 9.55 -20.68
C LEU A 77 -9.19 9.94 -22.10
N LEU A 78 -10.46 9.78 -22.47
CA LEU A 78 -10.94 10.10 -23.82
C LEU A 78 -10.78 11.58 -24.15
N VAL A 79 -11.22 12.45 -23.24
CA VAL A 79 -11.11 13.91 -23.42
C VAL A 79 -9.66 14.36 -23.28
N GLY A 80 -8.90 13.83 -22.33
CA GLY A 80 -7.48 14.10 -22.19
C GLY A 80 -6.70 13.73 -23.45
N ARG A 81 -7.04 12.60 -24.08
CA ARG A 81 -6.45 12.18 -25.36
C ARG A 81 -6.85 13.12 -26.50
N PHE A 82 -8.13 13.51 -26.57
CA PHE A 82 -8.60 14.49 -27.55
C PHE A 82 -7.80 15.79 -27.46
N ILE A 83 -7.63 16.33 -26.24
CA ILE A 83 -6.85 17.55 -26.00
C ILE A 83 -5.39 17.34 -26.44
N ARG A 84 -4.77 16.21 -26.09
CA ARG A 84 -3.38 15.93 -26.47
C ARG A 84 -3.16 15.83 -27.98
N VAL A 85 -4.11 15.27 -28.73
CA VAL A 85 -3.98 15.03 -30.18
C VAL A 85 -4.36 16.27 -30.99
N TYR A 86 -5.51 16.87 -30.69
CA TYR A 86 -6.12 17.89 -31.53
C TYR A 86 -5.90 19.32 -31.02
N VAL A 87 -5.89 19.54 -29.70
CA VAL A 87 -5.69 20.88 -29.11
C VAL A 87 -4.22 21.19 -28.86
N GLN A 88 -3.43 20.18 -28.49
CA GLN A 88 -1.98 20.23 -28.29
C GLN A 88 -1.51 21.32 -27.30
N SER A 89 -2.36 21.69 -26.33
CA SER A 89 -2.03 22.71 -25.31
C SER A 89 -1.91 22.09 -23.92
N PRO A 90 -0.69 22.09 -23.32
CA PRO A 90 -0.49 21.63 -21.95
C PRO A 90 -1.32 22.42 -20.92
N ARG A 91 -1.58 23.71 -21.17
CA ARG A 91 -2.42 24.53 -20.28
C ARG A 91 -3.86 24.04 -20.28
N VAL A 92 -4.43 23.80 -21.46
CA VAL A 92 -5.82 23.28 -21.58
C VAL A 92 -5.94 21.91 -20.92
N LEU A 93 -4.94 21.04 -21.08
CA LEU A 93 -4.95 19.73 -20.44
C LEU A 93 -4.92 19.83 -18.91
N LYS A 94 -4.11 20.72 -18.34
CA LYS A 94 -4.07 20.94 -16.88
C LYS A 94 -5.39 21.50 -16.34
N VAL A 95 -6.00 22.45 -17.06
CA VAL A 95 -7.33 22.99 -16.70
C VAL A 95 -8.38 21.88 -16.74
N TRP A 96 -8.37 21.04 -17.79
CA TRP A 96 -9.23 19.86 -17.87
C TRP A 96 -9.07 18.94 -16.67
N GLN A 97 -7.83 18.57 -16.32
CA GLN A 97 -7.56 17.69 -15.17
C GLN A 97 -8.11 18.27 -13.85
N ILE A 98 -7.93 19.57 -13.60
CA ILE A 98 -8.44 20.22 -12.40
C ILE A 98 -9.97 20.23 -12.40
N LEU A 99 -10.58 20.75 -13.47
CA LEU A 99 -12.04 20.89 -13.55
C LEU A 99 -12.73 19.54 -13.48
N PHE A 100 -12.19 18.52 -14.15
CA PHE A 100 -12.75 17.18 -14.16
C PHE A 100 -12.76 16.56 -12.75
N SER A 101 -11.66 16.68 -12.01
CA SER A 101 -11.58 16.22 -10.62
C SER A 101 -12.52 16.97 -9.69
N VAL A 102 -12.62 18.29 -9.84
CA VAL A 102 -13.55 19.13 -9.07
C VAL A 102 -14.98 18.72 -9.35
N THR A 103 -15.35 18.51 -10.62
CA THR A 103 -16.68 18.04 -11.02
C THR A 103 -16.97 16.66 -10.44
N TYR A 104 -16.02 15.73 -10.50
CA TYR A 104 -16.18 14.40 -9.88
C TYR A 104 -16.48 14.53 -8.39
N ILE A 105 -15.67 15.29 -7.64
CA ILE A 105 -15.85 15.47 -6.19
C ILE A 105 -17.21 16.10 -5.88
N LEU A 106 -17.63 17.11 -6.63
CA LEU A 106 -18.92 17.77 -6.40
C LEU A 106 -20.12 16.86 -6.68
N LEU A 107 -20.04 16.01 -7.70
CA LEU A 107 -21.16 15.14 -8.10
C LEU A 107 -21.20 13.80 -7.36
N LYS A 108 -20.05 13.29 -6.90
CA LYS A 108 -19.96 11.97 -6.24
C LYS A 108 -19.76 12.03 -4.74
N LEU A 109 -19.19 13.11 -4.23
CA LEU A 109 -19.11 13.37 -2.80
C LEU A 109 -20.05 14.55 -2.52
N ASN A 110 -19.52 15.71 -2.13
CA ASN A 110 -20.29 16.94 -2.00
C ASN A 110 -19.36 18.17 -1.96
N PHE A 111 -19.96 19.36 -1.86
CA PHE A 111 -19.22 20.62 -1.76
C PHE A 111 -18.32 20.72 -0.52
N MET A 112 -18.76 20.19 0.62
CA MET A 112 -17.96 20.20 1.86
C MET A 112 -16.68 19.38 1.69
N CYS A 113 -16.76 18.23 1.03
CA CYS A 113 -15.60 17.40 0.70
C CYS A 113 -14.61 18.15 -0.20
N LEU A 114 -15.10 18.88 -1.21
CA LEU A 114 -14.25 19.71 -2.06
C LEU A 114 -13.50 20.77 -1.23
N LEU A 115 -14.19 21.45 -0.32
CA LEU A 115 -13.56 22.44 0.56
C LEU A 115 -12.45 21.80 1.39
N ILE A 116 -12.74 20.70 2.08
CA ILE A 116 -11.79 19.98 2.94
C ILE A 116 -10.55 19.55 2.15
N LEU A 117 -10.74 18.95 0.97
CA LEU A 117 -9.66 18.50 0.09
C LEU A 117 -8.84 19.66 -0.49
N SER A 118 -9.42 20.86 -0.59
CA SER A 118 -8.76 22.05 -1.14
C SER A 118 -7.94 22.83 -0.13
N ILE A 119 -8.26 22.74 1.18
CA ILE A 119 -7.57 23.49 2.24
C ILE A 119 -6.06 23.23 2.23
N GLN A 120 -5.64 21.96 2.22
CA GLN A 120 -4.23 21.60 2.25
C GLN A 120 -3.44 22.21 1.07
N PRO A 121 -3.82 21.96 -0.21
CA PRO A 121 -3.18 22.62 -1.34
C PRO A 121 -3.17 24.14 -1.24
N LEU A 122 -4.29 24.77 -0.89
CA LEU A 122 -4.36 26.23 -0.79
C LEU A 122 -3.36 26.79 0.22
N VAL A 123 -3.25 26.19 1.40
CA VAL A 123 -2.29 26.62 2.43
C VAL A 123 -0.85 26.43 1.95
N PHE A 124 -0.52 25.26 1.38
CA PHE A 124 0.82 25.04 0.80
C PHE A 124 1.15 26.05 -0.30
N TYR A 125 0.17 26.35 -1.17
CA TYR A 125 0.33 27.32 -2.25
C TYR A 125 0.65 28.71 -1.72
N VAL A 126 -0.18 29.23 -0.80
CA VAL A 126 -0.01 30.55 -0.20
C VAL A 126 1.32 30.65 0.55
N VAL A 127 1.65 29.65 1.38
CA VAL A 127 2.89 29.65 2.17
C VAL A 127 4.12 29.63 1.27
N LYS A 128 4.13 28.82 0.20
CA LYS A 128 5.25 28.78 -0.77
C LYS A 128 5.39 30.11 -1.54
N ARG A 129 4.29 30.79 -1.85
CA ARG A 129 4.32 32.12 -2.49
C ARG A 129 4.96 33.17 -1.58
N ILE A 130 4.69 33.13 -0.27
CA ILE A 130 5.24 34.08 0.71
C ILE A 130 6.70 33.75 1.05
N TYR A 131 7.03 32.46 1.18
CA TYR A 131 8.36 31.98 1.57
C TYR A 131 8.99 31.06 0.50
N PRO A 132 9.30 31.59 -0.70
CA PRO A 132 10.02 30.82 -1.71
C PRO A 132 11.38 30.42 -1.13
N MET A 133 11.82 29.19 -1.38
CA MET A 133 13.11 28.61 -0.93
C MET A 133 13.23 28.12 0.52
N LYS A 134 12.21 28.21 1.38
CA LYS A 134 12.31 27.70 2.77
C LYS A 134 11.80 26.27 2.93
N THR A 135 12.69 25.28 2.74
CA THR A 135 12.39 23.84 2.90
C THR A 135 11.91 23.49 4.32
N THR A 136 12.47 24.13 5.35
CA THR A 136 12.05 23.93 6.75
C THR A 136 10.56 24.26 6.95
N ILE A 137 10.06 25.33 6.32
CA ILE A 137 8.64 25.71 6.44
C ILE A 137 7.74 24.67 5.78
N ILE A 138 8.17 24.10 4.65
CA ILE A 138 7.43 23.02 3.97
C ILE A 138 7.33 21.79 4.87
N TRP A 139 8.42 21.39 5.54
CA TRP A 139 8.40 20.25 6.47
C TRP A 139 7.61 20.52 7.74
N LEU A 140 7.64 21.76 8.27
CA LEU A 140 6.77 22.16 9.38
C LEU A 140 5.30 22.06 8.97
N LEU A 141 4.95 22.57 7.79
CA LEU A 141 3.58 22.50 7.28
C LEU A 141 3.12 21.06 7.04
N THR A 142 3.99 20.24 6.45
CA THR A 142 3.77 18.80 6.25
C THR A 142 3.47 18.13 7.60
N SER A 143 4.33 18.37 8.59
CA SER A 143 4.19 17.78 9.92
C SER A 143 2.92 18.25 10.64
N SER A 144 2.61 19.55 10.60
CA SER A 144 1.40 20.10 11.22
C SER A 144 0.13 19.50 10.63
N PHE A 145 0.04 19.37 9.31
CA PHE A 145 -1.10 18.71 8.70
C PHE A 145 -1.18 17.23 9.05
N LEU A 146 -0.05 16.50 9.13
CA LEU A 146 -0.06 15.11 9.55
C LEU A 146 -0.53 14.95 11.01
N VAL A 147 -0.22 15.88 11.94
CA VAL A 147 -0.81 15.87 13.29
C VAL A 147 -2.33 16.00 13.20
N ILE A 148 -2.82 16.98 12.43
CA ILE A 148 -4.26 17.23 12.27
C ILE A 148 -4.95 16.00 11.67
N LEU A 149 -4.39 15.41 10.62
CA LEU A 149 -4.95 14.24 9.94
C LEU A 149 -4.98 13.00 10.85
N ASN A 150 -3.95 12.79 11.66
CA ASN A 150 -3.94 11.71 12.65
C ASN A 150 -4.98 11.92 13.75
N TYR A 151 -5.13 13.15 14.22
CA TYR A 151 -6.19 13.50 15.17
C TYR A 151 -7.57 13.23 14.56
N LEU A 152 -7.81 13.72 13.35
CA LEU A 152 -9.05 13.47 12.62
C LEU A 152 -9.33 11.97 12.44
N LYS A 153 -8.34 11.20 11.96
CA LYS A 153 -8.46 9.74 11.80
C LYS A 153 -8.85 9.05 13.12
N SER A 154 -8.29 9.48 14.25
CA SER A 154 -8.60 8.92 15.57
C SER A 154 -9.99 9.29 16.07
N THR A 155 -10.43 10.54 15.88
CA THR A 155 -11.74 11.03 16.34
C THR A 155 -12.88 10.51 15.45
N ILE A 156 -12.61 10.27 14.17
CA ILE A 156 -13.60 9.77 13.21
C ILE A 156 -14.00 8.30 13.45
N SER A 157 -13.28 7.57 14.30
CA SER A 157 -13.75 6.26 14.80
C SER A 157 -15.05 6.36 15.62
N ASP A 158 -15.40 7.56 16.12
CA ASP A 158 -16.69 7.83 16.74
C ASP A 158 -17.69 8.26 15.65
N LYS A 159 -18.93 7.74 15.68
CA LYS A 159 -19.92 7.87 14.58
C LYS A 159 -20.39 9.31 14.26
N GLU A 160 -20.01 10.32 15.04
CA GLU A 160 -20.50 11.70 14.94
C GLU A 160 -20.16 12.44 13.62
N PRO A 161 -18.97 12.27 12.98
CA PRO A 161 -18.64 12.95 11.74
C PRO A 161 -19.43 12.45 10.53
N LEU A 162 -19.86 11.18 10.53
CA LEU A 162 -20.67 10.58 9.46
C LEU A 162 -22.02 11.30 9.33
N GLU A 163 -22.65 11.61 10.46
CA GLU A 163 -23.95 12.29 10.52
C GLU A 163 -23.83 13.77 10.13
N THR A 164 -22.75 14.44 10.56
CA THR A 164 -22.53 15.87 10.29
C THR A 164 -22.28 16.15 8.80
N PHE A 165 -21.55 15.27 8.12
CA PHE A 165 -21.19 15.44 6.70
C PHE A 165 -22.05 14.63 5.73
N GLN A 166 -23.00 13.84 6.25
CA GLN A 166 -23.86 12.92 5.47
C GLN A 166 -23.04 11.97 4.58
N LEU A 167 -21.94 11.45 5.11
CA LEU A 167 -21.03 10.55 4.40
C LEU A 167 -21.24 9.11 4.84
N THR A 168 -21.06 8.18 3.91
CA THR A 168 -20.88 6.76 4.21
C THR A 168 -19.46 6.48 4.72
N ASP A 169 -19.27 5.32 5.37
CA ASP A 169 -17.94 4.89 5.85
C ASP A 169 -16.91 4.84 4.70
N CYS A 170 -17.33 4.38 3.52
CA CYS A 170 -16.46 4.28 2.34
C CYS A 170 -16.05 5.66 1.79
N GLU A 171 -16.95 6.63 1.77
CA GLU A 171 -16.66 7.99 1.31
C GLU A 171 -15.73 8.71 2.29
N LEU A 172 -15.99 8.56 3.59
CA LEU A 172 -15.15 9.13 4.64
C LEU A 172 -13.73 8.55 4.60
N TYR A 173 -13.61 7.24 4.45
CA TYR A 173 -12.33 6.57 4.25
C TYR A 173 -11.60 7.10 3.00
N SER A 174 -12.32 7.26 1.89
CA SER A 174 -11.77 7.81 0.64
C SER A 174 -11.21 9.22 0.85
N ILE A 175 -11.92 10.08 1.59
CA ILE A 175 -11.48 11.46 1.87
C ILE A 175 -10.24 11.46 2.76
N ILE A 176 -10.22 10.65 3.82
CA ILE A 176 -9.06 10.53 4.71
C ILE A 176 -7.82 10.12 3.91
N ILE A 177 -7.92 9.06 3.11
CA ILE A 177 -6.82 8.62 2.23
C ILE A 177 -6.41 9.75 1.27
N GLY A 178 -7.38 10.39 0.63
CA GLY A 178 -7.14 11.50 -0.29
C GLY A 178 -6.36 12.63 0.39
N LEU A 179 -6.65 12.95 1.64
CA LEU A 179 -5.94 13.97 2.43
C LEU A 179 -4.50 13.56 2.77
N PHE A 180 -4.25 12.30 3.10
CA PHE A 180 -2.89 11.79 3.37
C PHE A 180 -2.02 11.78 2.09
N TRP A 181 -2.57 11.37 0.95
CA TRP A 181 -1.88 11.47 -0.34
C TRP A 181 -1.69 12.91 -0.79
N MET A 182 -2.69 13.77 -0.56
CA MET A 182 -2.60 15.19 -0.85
C MET A 182 -1.45 15.85 -0.09
N ASN A 183 -1.25 15.48 1.17
CA ASN A 183 -0.12 15.94 1.97
C ASN A 183 1.22 15.62 1.27
N LEU A 184 1.43 14.37 0.85
CA LEU A 184 2.64 13.97 0.11
C LEU A 184 2.80 14.70 -1.23
N LYS A 185 1.70 14.89 -1.99
CA LYS A 185 1.73 15.62 -3.27
C LYS A 185 2.14 17.07 -3.03
N CYS A 186 1.50 17.75 -2.08
CA CYS A 186 1.85 19.10 -1.67
C CYS A 186 3.33 19.21 -1.28
N THR A 187 3.84 18.31 -0.44
CA THR A 187 5.25 18.29 -0.03
C THR A 187 6.19 18.08 -1.22
N SER A 188 5.95 17.06 -2.04
CA SER A 188 6.79 16.74 -3.21
C SER A 188 6.87 17.89 -4.20
N TYR A 189 5.74 18.49 -4.60
CA TYR A 189 5.76 19.63 -5.52
C TYR A 189 6.61 20.78 -4.96
N ASN A 190 6.37 21.13 -3.69
CA ASN A 190 7.00 22.30 -3.07
C ASN A 190 8.49 22.10 -2.78
N LEU A 191 8.95 20.86 -2.59
CA LEU A 191 10.37 20.52 -2.47
C LEU A 191 11.09 20.44 -3.83
N GLU A 192 10.36 20.13 -4.92
CA GLU A 192 10.92 19.95 -6.27
C GLU A 192 10.89 21.23 -7.12
N THR A 193 10.22 22.29 -6.65
CA THR A 193 10.06 23.54 -7.41
C THR A 193 10.52 24.75 -6.63
N ASP A 194 11.27 25.62 -7.29
CA ASP A 194 11.72 26.91 -6.77
C ASP A 194 10.59 27.94 -6.78
N LYS A 195 9.88 28.01 -7.93
CA LYS A 195 8.74 28.89 -8.16
C LYS A 195 7.49 28.06 -8.30
N ILE A 196 6.46 28.45 -7.56
CA ILE A 196 5.16 27.80 -7.62
C ILE A 196 4.31 28.41 -8.73
N ASP A 197 3.86 27.54 -9.64
CA ASP A 197 2.86 27.85 -10.66
C ASP A 197 1.51 27.26 -10.25
N LEU A 198 0.46 28.08 -10.30
CA LEU A 198 -0.88 27.69 -9.85
C LEU A 198 -1.41 26.47 -10.63
N LEU A 199 -1.24 26.49 -11.96
CA LEU A 199 -1.83 25.48 -12.83
C LEU A 199 -1.08 24.15 -12.71
N ASP A 200 0.25 24.19 -12.63
CA ASP A 200 1.08 23.00 -12.39
C ASP A 200 0.78 22.38 -11.02
N PHE A 201 0.68 23.21 -9.98
CA PHE A 201 0.45 22.74 -8.62
C PHE A 201 -0.92 22.08 -8.46
N PHE A 202 -1.98 22.77 -8.87
CA PHE A 202 -3.34 22.23 -8.72
C PHE A 202 -3.64 21.07 -9.67
N SER A 203 -3.08 21.05 -10.90
CA SER A 203 -3.26 19.89 -11.79
C SER A 203 -2.61 18.63 -11.24
N TYR A 204 -1.46 18.76 -10.55
CA TYR A 204 -0.81 17.64 -9.88
C TYR A 204 -1.58 17.18 -8.63
N CYS A 205 -1.93 18.11 -7.75
CA CYS A 205 -2.70 17.83 -6.53
C CYS A 205 -4.04 17.17 -6.85
N PHE A 206 -4.78 17.73 -7.81
CA PHE A 206 -6.08 17.24 -8.26
C PHE A 206 -5.97 16.27 -9.45
N TYR A 207 -4.86 15.57 -9.63
CA TYR A 207 -4.78 14.55 -10.67
C TYR A 207 -5.63 13.32 -10.30
N LEU A 208 -6.84 13.22 -10.85
CA LEU A 208 -7.85 12.22 -10.48
C LEU A 208 -7.36 10.76 -10.50
N PRO A 209 -6.63 10.30 -11.53
CA PRO A 209 -6.23 8.90 -11.64
C PRO A 209 -5.47 8.37 -10.43
N THR A 210 -4.71 9.24 -9.74
CA THR A 210 -4.00 8.89 -8.50
C THR A 210 -4.40 9.76 -7.30
N PHE A 211 -5.65 10.23 -7.26
CA PHE A 211 -6.13 11.07 -6.17
C PHE A 211 -6.52 10.23 -4.94
N PHE A 212 -7.40 9.26 -5.12
CA PHE A 212 -7.92 8.40 -4.06
C PHE A 212 -7.25 7.01 -4.03
N THR A 213 -6.76 6.56 -5.18
CA THR A 213 -6.19 5.23 -5.40
C THR A 213 -4.86 5.36 -6.13
N GLY A 214 -4.11 4.26 -6.26
CA GLY A 214 -2.79 4.29 -6.89
C GLY A 214 -1.63 4.56 -5.93
N PRO A 215 -0.40 4.22 -6.36
CA PRO A 215 0.79 4.58 -5.62
C PRO A 215 1.02 6.08 -5.73
N PHE A 216 1.75 6.63 -4.76
CA PHE A 216 2.25 7.99 -4.86
C PHE A 216 3.07 8.20 -6.15
N LEU A 217 2.86 9.34 -6.81
CA LEU A 217 3.61 9.75 -7.99
C LEU A 217 4.45 10.97 -7.65
N LEU A 218 5.76 10.92 -7.89
CA LEU A 218 6.61 12.11 -7.78
C LEU A 218 6.20 13.20 -8.76
N TYR A 219 6.30 14.47 -8.34
CA TYR A 219 5.95 15.61 -9.19
C TYR A 219 6.78 15.64 -10.48
N GLU A 220 8.09 15.37 -10.42
CA GLU A 220 8.93 15.27 -11.61
C GLU A 220 8.40 14.27 -12.64
N ASN A 221 7.92 13.10 -12.20
CA ASN A 221 7.36 12.08 -13.09
C ASN A 221 6.05 12.55 -13.74
N PHE A 222 5.22 13.29 -12.99
CA PHE A 222 3.98 13.89 -13.48
C PHE A 222 4.27 15.01 -14.49
N ARG A 223 5.17 15.95 -14.17
CA ARG A 223 5.52 17.09 -15.02
C ARG A 223 6.02 16.67 -16.41
N ARG A 224 6.83 15.62 -16.48
CA ARG A 224 7.35 15.09 -17.75
C ARG A 224 6.26 14.66 -18.73
N SER A 225 5.06 14.32 -18.24
CA SER A 225 3.92 13.96 -19.10
C SER A 225 3.38 15.13 -19.96
N PHE A 226 3.82 16.36 -19.69
CA PHE A 226 3.47 17.56 -20.46
C PHE A 226 4.56 17.98 -21.45
N GLU A 227 5.69 17.28 -21.50
CA GLU A 227 6.75 17.52 -22.47
C GLU A 227 6.37 16.93 -23.85
N LEU A 228 6.81 17.59 -24.93
CA LEU A 228 6.33 17.33 -26.31
C LEU A 228 6.71 15.94 -26.88
N SER A 229 7.67 15.24 -26.27
CA SER A 229 8.20 13.96 -26.75
C SER A 229 7.45 12.72 -26.24
N ASN A 230 6.25 12.87 -25.70
CA ASN A 230 5.54 11.75 -25.10
C ASN A 230 4.94 10.81 -26.17
N PRO A 231 5.27 9.50 -26.13
CA PRO A 231 4.75 8.54 -27.10
C PRO A 231 3.22 8.38 -26.96
N PRO A 232 2.53 7.95 -28.03
CA PRO A 232 1.11 7.63 -27.95
C PRO A 232 0.86 6.51 -26.92
N PRO A 233 -0.32 6.49 -26.26
CA PRO A 233 -0.65 5.45 -25.31
C PRO A 233 -0.74 4.08 -26.00
N ASP A 234 -0.14 3.07 -25.36
CA ASP A 234 -0.27 1.68 -25.78
C ASP A 234 -1.57 1.10 -25.21
N PHE A 235 -2.65 1.17 -25.99
CA PHE A 235 -3.95 0.63 -25.60
C PHE A 235 -3.92 -0.90 -25.43
N THR A 236 -3.04 -1.61 -26.13
CA THR A 236 -2.91 -3.07 -25.95
C THR A 236 -2.36 -3.38 -24.57
N LYS A 237 -1.31 -2.66 -24.15
CA LYS A 237 -0.76 -2.77 -22.79
C LYS A 237 -1.78 -2.34 -21.74
N PHE A 238 -2.53 -1.27 -21.99
CA PHE A 238 -3.60 -0.80 -21.12
C PHE A 238 -4.66 -1.89 -20.90
N SER A 239 -5.24 -2.44 -21.97
CA SER A 239 -6.26 -3.49 -21.88
C SER A 239 -5.74 -4.74 -21.17
N LYS A 240 -4.49 -5.14 -21.41
CA LYS A 240 -3.85 -6.25 -20.70
C LYS A 240 -3.72 -5.97 -19.20
N ASN A 241 -3.35 -4.75 -18.81
CA ASN A 241 -3.21 -4.39 -17.40
C ASN A 241 -4.57 -4.31 -16.69
N VAL A 242 -5.59 -3.75 -17.34
CA VAL A 242 -6.97 -3.73 -16.81
C VAL A 242 -7.49 -5.15 -16.63
N ALA A 243 -7.32 -6.03 -17.62
CA ALA A 243 -7.72 -7.43 -17.53
C ALA A 243 -7.01 -8.16 -16.36
N LYS A 244 -5.72 -7.91 -16.15
CA LYS A 244 -4.98 -8.43 -14.98
C LYS A 244 -5.53 -7.89 -13.66
N GLY A 245 -5.83 -6.59 -13.58
CA GLY A 245 -6.43 -5.98 -12.40
C GLY A 245 -7.78 -6.62 -12.04
N LEU A 246 -8.64 -6.83 -13.05
CA LEU A 246 -9.92 -7.52 -12.89
C LEU A 246 -9.76 -8.96 -12.43
N LEU A 247 -8.74 -9.68 -12.94
CA LEU A 247 -8.43 -11.04 -12.48
C LEU A 247 -8.01 -11.05 -11.01
N TYR A 248 -7.17 -10.12 -10.57
CA TYR A 248 -6.78 -10.00 -9.16
C TYR A 248 -7.98 -9.66 -8.27
N LEU A 249 -8.84 -8.74 -8.71
CA LEU A 249 -10.06 -8.39 -8.01
C LEU A 249 -10.98 -9.61 -7.85
N LEU A 250 -11.24 -10.33 -8.94
CA LEU A 250 -12.07 -11.53 -8.91
C LEU A 250 -11.47 -12.62 -8.01
N ALA A 251 -10.16 -12.84 -8.09
CA ALA A 251 -9.46 -13.82 -7.27
C ALA A 251 -9.55 -13.47 -5.78
N LEU A 252 -9.33 -12.21 -5.42
CA LEU A 252 -9.42 -11.74 -4.04
C LEU A 252 -10.85 -11.84 -3.50
N TYR A 253 -11.82 -11.33 -4.26
CA TYR A 253 -13.25 -11.39 -3.93
C TYR A 253 -13.69 -12.84 -3.70
N THR A 254 -13.27 -13.75 -4.59
CA THR A 254 -13.57 -15.19 -4.48
C THR A 254 -12.91 -15.80 -3.25
N THR A 255 -11.66 -15.44 -2.95
CA THR A 255 -10.90 -15.98 -1.81
C THR A 255 -11.58 -15.66 -0.48
N LEU A 256 -12.17 -14.46 -0.34
CA LEU A 256 -12.87 -14.03 0.88
C LEU A 256 -14.16 -14.82 1.18
N HIS A 257 -14.62 -15.68 0.27
CA HIS A 257 -15.69 -16.66 0.55
C HIS A 257 -15.22 -17.91 1.29
N PHE A 258 -13.90 -18.19 1.26
CA PHE A 258 -13.30 -19.42 1.77
C PHE A 258 -12.25 -19.16 2.86
N VAL A 259 -11.59 -18.02 2.81
CA VAL A 259 -10.52 -17.62 3.73
C VAL A 259 -10.95 -16.35 4.45
N TYR A 260 -11.47 -16.50 5.67
CA TYR A 260 -11.99 -15.40 6.48
C TYR A 260 -10.85 -14.68 7.22
N VAL A 261 -9.93 -14.11 6.45
CA VAL A 261 -8.67 -13.56 6.94
C VAL A 261 -8.85 -12.29 7.78
N ASN A 262 -9.83 -11.45 7.48
CA ASN A 262 -10.00 -10.18 8.18
C ASN A 262 -10.89 -10.35 9.40
N ALA A 263 -11.99 -11.11 9.27
CA ALA A 263 -12.90 -11.38 10.38
C ALA A 263 -12.18 -12.03 11.57
N VAL A 264 -11.26 -12.98 11.31
CA VAL A 264 -10.47 -13.67 12.35
C VAL A 264 -9.70 -12.70 13.25
N ALA A 265 -9.26 -11.54 12.76
CA ALA A 265 -8.49 -10.58 13.55
C ALA A 265 -9.23 -10.10 14.82
N TYR A 266 -10.57 -10.12 14.81
CA TYR A 266 -11.41 -9.75 15.95
C TYR A 266 -11.65 -10.90 16.95
N HIS A 267 -11.18 -12.12 16.65
CA HIS A 267 -11.39 -13.32 17.47
C HIS A 267 -10.09 -13.80 18.12
N LEU A 268 -9.52 -12.99 19.01
CA LEU A 268 -8.21 -13.25 19.64
C LEU A 268 -8.13 -14.60 20.36
N GLN A 269 -9.19 -15.02 21.05
CA GLN A 269 -9.21 -16.33 21.73
C GLN A 269 -9.07 -17.48 20.73
N PHE A 270 -9.83 -17.44 19.64
CA PHE A 270 -9.73 -18.42 18.56
C PHE A 270 -8.32 -18.46 17.96
N ILE A 271 -7.70 -17.29 17.71
CA ILE A 271 -6.32 -17.22 17.19
C ILE A 271 -5.31 -17.86 18.16
N ASN A 272 -5.47 -17.66 19.47
CA ASN A 272 -4.60 -18.28 20.48
C ASN A 272 -4.69 -19.82 20.45
N ASP A 273 -5.88 -20.36 20.19
CA ASP A 273 -6.17 -21.79 20.18
C ASP A 273 -5.72 -22.50 18.89
N LEU A 274 -5.38 -21.74 17.82
CA LEU A 274 -4.88 -22.31 16.57
C LEU A 274 -3.55 -23.03 16.77
N ASP A 275 -3.39 -24.24 16.22
CA ASP A 275 -2.07 -24.87 16.11
C ASP A 275 -1.14 -24.09 15.16
N SER A 276 0.16 -24.40 15.18
CA SER A 276 1.15 -23.61 14.44
C SER A 276 0.99 -23.64 12.93
N TRP A 277 0.55 -24.76 12.35
CA TRP A 277 0.30 -24.80 10.91
C TRP A 277 -0.87 -23.89 10.53
N CYS A 278 -1.94 -23.89 11.32
CA CYS A 278 -3.06 -22.98 11.11
C CYS A 278 -2.64 -21.52 11.32
N LEU A 279 -1.88 -21.21 12.39
CA LEU A 279 -1.44 -19.84 12.69
C LEU A 279 -0.49 -19.29 11.61
N TYR A 280 0.46 -20.09 11.12
CA TYR A 280 1.32 -19.66 10.02
C TYR A 280 0.56 -19.55 8.69
N GLY A 281 -0.45 -20.40 8.48
CA GLY A 281 -1.41 -20.25 7.39
C GLY A 281 -2.14 -18.92 7.43
N TYR A 282 -2.67 -18.56 8.60
CA TYR A 282 -3.28 -17.24 8.85
C TYR A 282 -2.32 -16.11 8.50
N GLY A 283 -1.10 -16.15 9.05
CA GLY A 283 -0.05 -15.17 8.79
C GLY A 283 0.26 -15.00 7.29
N TYR A 284 0.43 -16.10 6.58
CA TYR A 284 0.69 -16.06 5.14
C TYR A 284 -0.50 -15.49 4.36
N THR A 285 -1.74 -15.89 4.70
CA THR A 285 -2.94 -15.35 4.05
C THR A 285 -3.13 -13.86 4.29
N MET A 286 -2.82 -13.33 5.48
CA MET A 286 -2.85 -11.88 5.76
C MET A 286 -1.90 -11.14 4.81
N GLY A 287 -0.66 -11.61 4.67
CA GLY A 287 0.30 -10.99 3.76
C GLY A 287 -0.15 -11.03 2.29
N GLN A 288 -0.66 -12.18 1.83
CA GLN A 288 -1.12 -12.32 0.45
C GLN A 288 -2.37 -11.50 0.16
N TYR A 289 -3.30 -11.46 1.11
CA TYR A 289 -4.47 -10.59 1.05
C TYR A 289 -4.04 -9.13 0.88
N PHE A 290 -3.13 -8.64 1.74
CA PHE A 290 -2.60 -7.28 1.67
C PHE A 290 -1.90 -6.99 0.33
N HIS A 291 -1.10 -7.94 -0.18
CA HIS A 291 -0.44 -7.81 -1.48
C HIS A 291 -1.43 -7.69 -2.64
N ILE A 292 -2.42 -8.59 -2.74
CA ILE A 292 -3.38 -8.59 -3.83
C ILE A 292 -4.32 -7.38 -3.73
N LYS A 293 -4.69 -6.95 -2.52
CA LYS A 293 -5.44 -5.71 -2.28
C LYS A 293 -4.77 -4.50 -2.93
N TYR A 294 -3.45 -4.35 -2.74
CA TYR A 294 -2.68 -3.25 -3.34
C TYR A 294 -2.52 -3.40 -4.85
N LEU A 295 -2.46 -4.61 -5.40
CA LEU A 295 -2.49 -4.82 -6.86
C LEU A 295 -3.80 -4.32 -7.48
N VAL A 296 -4.93 -4.55 -6.81
CA VAL A 296 -6.24 -4.04 -7.23
C VAL A 296 -6.28 -2.51 -7.12
N GLN A 297 -5.92 -1.98 -5.94
CA GLN A 297 -5.94 -0.54 -5.66
C GLN A 297 -5.02 0.25 -6.60
N TYR A 298 -3.85 -0.29 -6.96
CA TYR A 298 -2.87 0.42 -7.79
C TYR A 298 -3.00 0.13 -9.28
N GLY A 299 -3.54 -1.02 -9.66
CA GLY A 299 -3.54 -1.50 -11.04
C GLY A 299 -4.27 -0.56 -12.01
N LEU A 300 -5.50 -0.15 -11.68
CA LEU A 300 -6.30 0.74 -12.53
C LEU A 300 -5.64 2.12 -12.62
N SER A 301 -5.32 2.74 -11.49
CA SER A 301 -4.73 4.08 -11.39
C SER A 301 -3.41 4.22 -12.15
N THR A 302 -2.50 3.25 -11.99
CA THR A 302 -1.22 3.24 -12.72
C THR A 302 -1.41 3.02 -14.21
N SER A 303 -2.39 2.21 -14.62
CA SER A 303 -2.72 2.00 -16.03
C SER A 303 -3.28 3.27 -16.67
N MET A 304 -4.20 3.97 -16.00
CA MET A 304 -4.72 5.26 -16.45
C MET A 304 -3.62 6.31 -16.56
N ALA A 305 -2.80 6.46 -15.50
CA ALA A 305 -1.72 7.44 -15.49
C ALA A 305 -0.65 7.16 -16.56
N SER A 306 -0.34 5.89 -16.82
CA SER A 306 0.54 5.50 -17.94
C SER A 306 -0.06 5.86 -19.29
N CYS A 307 -1.38 5.77 -19.48
CA CYS A 307 -2.05 6.21 -20.72
C CYS A 307 -2.02 7.73 -20.90
N ASP A 308 -2.01 8.49 -19.80
CA ASP A 308 -1.78 9.93 -19.82
C ASP A 308 -0.31 10.30 -20.08
N GLY A 309 0.59 9.33 -20.28
CA GLY A 309 2.01 9.57 -20.50
C GLY A 309 2.79 9.88 -19.21
N VAL A 310 2.19 9.66 -18.04
CA VAL A 310 2.89 9.82 -16.76
C VAL A 310 3.77 8.61 -16.52
N LYS A 311 5.02 8.84 -16.10
CA LYS A 311 5.89 7.75 -15.65
C LYS A 311 5.40 7.25 -14.29
N VAL A 312 4.86 6.04 -14.27
CA VAL A 312 4.32 5.41 -13.05
C VAL A 312 5.30 4.42 -12.44
N PRO A 313 5.30 4.27 -11.10
CA PRO A 313 5.99 3.16 -10.43
C PRO A 313 5.43 1.80 -10.89
N ASN A 314 6.25 0.76 -10.77
CA ASN A 314 5.76 -0.60 -11.01
C ASN A 314 4.79 -1.03 -9.88
N LEU A 315 3.99 -2.05 -10.13
CA LEU A 315 3.12 -2.64 -9.12
C LEU A 315 3.90 -3.52 -8.12
N PRO A 316 3.35 -3.74 -6.90
CA PRO A 316 3.98 -4.57 -5.87
C PRO A 316 4.43 -5.95 -6.37
N ARG A 317 5.68 -6.33 -6.11
CA ARG A 317 6.16 -7.70 -6.37
C ARG A 317 5.47 -8.69 -5.45
N CYS A 318 5.24 -9.92 -5.94
CA CYS A 318 4.67 -10.98 -5.12
C CYS A 318 5.54 -11.25 -3.88
N ILE A 319 4.94 -11.11 -2.69
CA ILE A 319 5.63 -11.25 -1.41
C ILE A 319 6.21 -12.65 -1.22
N GLY A 320 5.58 -13.68 -1.80
CA GLY A 320 6.07 -15.06 -1.79
C GLY A 320 7.33 -15.29 -2.63
N ARG A 321 7.84 -14.24 -3.29
CA ARG A 321 9.09 -14.24 -4.07
C ARG A 321 10.11 -13.23 -3.54
N VAL A 322 9.89 -12.62 -2.37
CA VAL A 322 10.78 -11.62 -1.76
C VAL A 322 11.31 -12.17 -0.43
N HIS A 323 12.63 -12.26 -0.31
CA HIS A 323 13.29 -12.79 0.89
C HIS A 323 14.12 -11.76 1.67
N LEU A 324 14.39 -10.59 1.06
CA LEU A 324 15.15 -9.50 1.70
C LEU A 324 14.20 -8.40 2.16
N TYR A 325 14.42 -7.87 3.35
CA TYR A 325 13.73 -6.71 3.90
C TYR A 325 13.89 -5.50 3.01
N SER A 326 15.13 -5.19 2.60
CA SER A 326 15.42 -4.06 1.74
C SER A 326 14.63 -4.10 0.43
N ASP A 327 14.39 -5.29 -0.12
CA ASP A 327 13.60 -5.45 -1.33
C ASP A 327 12.10 -5.39 -1.08
N MET A 328 11.62 -5.82 0.08
CA MET A 328 10.23 -5.60 0.47
C MET A 328 9.92 -4.11 0.48
N TRP A 329 10.78 -3.30 1.12
CA TRP A 329 10.63 -1.84 1.16
C TRP A 329 10.83 -1.17 -0.20
N ARG A 330 11.72 -1.69 -1.05
CA ARG A 330 11.94 -1.12 -2.38
C ARG A 330 10.83 -1.42 -3.38
N TYR A 331 10.21 -2.60 -3.30
CA TYR A 331 9.35 -3.11 -4.37
C TYR A 331 7.91 -3.42 -3.97
N PHE A 332 7.52 -3.21 -2.71
CA PHE A 332 6.13 -3.29 -2.30
C PHE A 332 5.39 -2.00 -2.68
N ASP A 333 5.69 -0.88 -1.99
CA ASP A 333 5.19 0.45 -2.35
C ASP A 333 6.34 1.31 -2.92
N MET A 334 6.53 1.22 -4.23
CA MET A 334 7.57 1.99 -4.92
C MET A 334 7.30 3.49 -4.92
N GLY A 335 6.03 3.93 -4.86
CA GLY A 335 5.70 5.36 -4.84
C GLY A 335 6.16 6.00 -3.53
N LEU A 336 5.80 5.39 -2.40
CA LEU A 336 6.29 5.82 -1.09
C LEU A 336 7.81 5.70 -1.00
N TYR A 337 8.40 4.60 -1.49
CA TYR A 337 9.85 4.42 -1.51
C TYR A 337 10.57 5.55 -2.28
N GLU A 338 10.09 5.91 -3.47
CA GLU A 338 10.64 7.00 -4.27
C GLU A 338 10.55 8.35 -3.53
N PHE A 339 9.44 8.62 -2.84
CA PHE A 339 9.29 9.80 -1.98
C PHE A 339 10.34 9.81 -0.85
N LEU A 340 10.43 8.72 -0.09
CA LEU A 340 11.37 8.61 1.04
C LEU A 340 12.80 8.80 0.57
N VAL A 341 13.20 8.16 -0.53
CA VAL A 341 14.56 8.24 -1.05
C VAL A 341 14.88 9.65 -1.53
N LYS A 342 14.01 10.24 -2.36
CA LYS A 342 14.25 11.55 -2.98
C LYS A 342 14.21 12.70 -1.98
N HIS A 343 13.26 12.67 -1.04
CA HIS A 343 12.96 13.82 -0.18
C HIS A 343 13.52 13.73 1.24
N ILE A 344 13.86 12.53 1.72
CA ILE A 344 14.34 12.33 3.09
C ILE A 344 15.72 11.68 3.10
N TYR A 345 15.86 10.48 2.54
CA TYR A 345 17.07 9.69 2.65
C TYR A 345 18.26 10.36 1.95
N VAL A 346 18.13 10.75 0.68
CA VAL A 346 19.23 11.39 -0.08
C VAL A 346 19.57 12.76 0.50
N PRO A 347 18.61 13.69 0.72
CA PRO A 347 18.93 15.02 1.26
C PRO A 347 19.56 14.99 2.66
N SER A 348 19.21 14.01 3.51
CA SER A 348 19.82 13.86 4.84
C SER A 348 21.28 13.41 4.83
N SER A 349 21.86 13.07 3.66
CA SER A 349 23.29 12.73 3.57
C SER A 349 24.21 13.91 3.90
N GLY A 350 23.78 15.15 3.65
CA GLY A 350 24.59 16.32 3.97
C GLY A 350 24.73 16.56 5.47
N LEU A 351 23.70 16.23 6.26
CA LEU A 351 23.73 16.36 7.73
C LEU A 351 24.34 15.13 8.41
N PHE A 352 24.16 13.95 7.81
CA PHE A 352 24.53 12.66 8.40
C PHE A 352 25.38 11.85 7.43
N GLU A 353 26.50 12.44 6.99
CA GLU A 353 27.41 11.81 6.05
C GLU A 353 27.92 10.46 6.57
N GLY A 354 27.88 9.43 5.72
CA GLY A 354 28.27 8.05 6.08
C GLY A 354 27.31 7.32 7.05
N ASN A 355 26.41 8.00 7.76
CA ASN A 355 25.53 7.40 8.77
C ASN A 355 24.22 6.88 8.15
N LYS A 356 24.30 5.75 7.45
CA LYS A 356 23.15 5.06 6.86
C LYS A 356 22.05 4.71 7.88
N PRO A 357 22.37 4.24 9.12
CA PRO A 357 21.35 3.97 10.12
C PRO A 357 20.49 5.19 10.45
N LEU A 358 21.10 6.34 10.72
CA LEU A 358 20.37 7.54 11.08
C LEU A 358 19.49 8.06 9.93
N ARG A 359 19.99 8.03 8.70
CA ARG A 359 19.20 8.39 7.51
C ARG A 359 18.00 7.45 7.31
N SER A 360 18.18 6.16 7.58
CA SER A 360 17.10 5.18 7.54
C SER A 360 16.09 5.44 8.67
N PHE A 361 16.56 5.78 9.87
CA PHE A 361 15.72 6.14 11.01
C PHE A 361 14.79 7.32 10.69
N LEU A 362 15.29 8.37 10.03
CA LEU A 362 14.45 9.50 9.60
C LEU A 362 13.32 9.07 8.65
N CYS A 363 13.62 8.14 7.74
CA CYS A 363 12.60 7.59 6.84
C CYS A 363 11.53 6.81 7.62
N PHE A 364 11.94 5.94 8.54
CA PHE A 364 10.99 5.16 9.36
C PHE A 364 10.20 6.03 10.35
N ALA A 365 10.81 7.09 10.89
CA ALA A 365 10.11 8.06 11.72
C ALA A 365 9.02 8.78 10.92
N PHE A 366 9.31 9.17 9.67
CA PHE A 366 8.32 9.75 8.77
C PHE A 366 7.20 8.75 8.42
N VAL A 367 7.54 7.50 8.09
CA VAL A 367 6.59 6.42 7.80
C VAL A 367 5.65 6.19 8.99
N TYR A 368 6.18 6.10 10.21
CA TYR A 368 5.39 5.99 11.43
C TYR A 368 4.40 7.17 11.56
N PHE A 369 4.90 8.39 11.40
CA PHE A 369 4.08 9.60 11.51
C PHE A 369 2.98 9.67 10.45
N TRP A 370 3.28 9.22 9.23
CA TRP A 370 2.35 9.24 8.11
C TRP A 370 1.27 8.15 8.19
N HIS A 371 1.60 6.92 8.61
CA HIS A 371 0.59 5.86 8.78
C HIS A 371 -0.26 6.03 10.04
N GLY A 372 0.38 6.51 11.11
CA GLY A 372 -0.27 7.08 12.27
C GLY A 372 0.33 6.69 13.61
N LEU A 373 -0.08 7.44 14.64
CA LEU A 373 0.53 7.43 15.97
C LEU A 373 0.03 6.31 16.89
N GLU A 374 -0.20 5.13 16.32
CA GLU A 374 -0.72 3.98 17.04
C GLU A 374 0.40 3.04 17.47
N LYS A 375 0.24 2.39 18.64
CA LYS A 375 1.26 1.49 19.22
C LYS A 375 1.69 0.40 18.25
N HIS A 376 0.76 -0.18 17.52
CA HIS A 376 1.04 -1.28 16.59
C HIS A 376 1.86 -0.82 15.37
N VAL A 377 1.61 0.40 14.86
CA VAL A 377 2.39 1.03 13.78
C VAL A 377 3.80 1.38 14.27
N LEU A 378 3.93 1.85 15.52
CA LEU A 378 5.24 2.11 16.14
C LEU A 378 6.09 0.83 16.20
N VAL A 379 5.51 -0.26 16.72
CA VAL A 379 6.20 -1.56 16.82
C VAL A 379 6.58 -2.06 15.43
N TRP A 380 5.67 -2.02 14.46
CA TRP A 380 5.96 -2.37 13.06
C TRP A 380 7.12 -1.56 12.48
N SER A 381 7.12 -0.23 12.68
CA SER A 381 8.15 0.67 12.16
C SER A 381 9.53 0.39 12.79
N LEU A 382 9.58 0.20 14.11
CA LEU A 382 10.81 -0.10 14.84
C LEU A 382 11.39 -1.47 14.47
N LEU A 383 10.54 -2.49 14.31
CA LEU A 383 10.96 -3.83 13.89
C LEU A 383 11.49 -3.83 12.46
N ASN A 384 10.84 -3.12 11.54
CA ASN A 384 11.33 -2.98 10.16
C ASN A 384 12.63 -2.20 10.07
N TYR A 385 12.74 -1.08 10.80
CA TYR A 385 13.99 -0.33 10.91
C TYR A 385 15.12 -1.23 11.39
N SER A 386 14.91 -1.93 12.52
CA SER A 386 15.89 -2.85 13.10
C SER A 386 16.25 -3.98 12.12
N GLY A 387 15.26 -4.57 11.43
CA GLY A 387 15.45 -5.61 10.42
C GLY A 387 16.34 -5.15 9.28
N ILE A 388 16.14 -3.94 8.75
CA ILE A 388 17.00 -3.37 7.70
C ILE A 388 18.43 -3.12 8.22
N ILE A 389 18.60 -2.65 9.45
CA ILE A 389 19.95 -2.46 10.02
C ILE A 389 20.67 -3.81 10.15
N VAL A 390 19.99 -4.82 10.70
CA VAL A 390 20.54 -6.17 10.87
C VAL A 390 20.87 -6.81 9.52
N GLU A 391 19.97 -6.72 8.53
CA GLU A 391 20.20 -7.20 7.17
C GLU A 391 21.44 -6.53 6.56
N ASN A 392 21.54 -5.20 6.64
CA ASN A 392 22.68 -4.45 6.12
C ASN A 392 24.00 -4.83 6.78
N LEU A 393 24.01 -5.07 8.10
CA LEU A 393 25.20 -5.50 8.84
C LEU A 393 25.63 -6.91 8.42
N TRP A 394 24.68 -7.82 8.21
CA TRP A 394 24.95 -9.20 7.80
C TRP A 394 25.42 -9.34 6.35
N MET A 395 24.83 -8.56 5.45
CA MET A 395 25.11 -8.60 4.01
C MET A 395 26.32 -7.74 3.61
N LYS A 396 26.84 -6.90 4.50
CA LYS A 396 28.03 -6.09 4.23
C LYS A 396 29.19 -7.02 3.82
N LYS A 397 29.68 -6.84 2.58
CA LYS A 397 30.82 -7.55 1.96
C LYS A 397 30.55 -8.96 1.38
N LYS A 398 29.30 -9.34 1.09
CA LYS A 398 29.00 -10.65 0.46
C LYS A 398 28.48 -10.48 -0.96
N GLU A 399 29.21 -11.03 -1.94
CA GLU A 399 28.81 -11.06 -3.35
C GLU A 399 27.81 -12.18 -3.66
N GLU A 400 27.87 -13.29 -2.92
CA GLU A 400 26.95 -14.43 -3.07
C GLU A 400 26.31 -14.85 -1.74
N CYS A 401 25.03 -15.24 -1.81
CA CYS A 401 24.27 -15.74 -0.66
C CYS A 401 24.52 -17.25 -0.47
N GLY A 402 25.35 -17.60 0.52
CA GLY A 402 25.63 -18.99 0.89
C GLY A 402 24.47 -19.68 1.62
N ARG A 403 24.66 -20.96 1.99
CA ARG A 403 23.66 -21.71 2.78
C ARG A 403 23.38 -21.06 4.15
N LYS A 404 24.42 -20.57 4.82
CA LYS A 404 24.31 -19.89 6.13
C LYS A 404 23.56 -18.56 6.03
N ASP A 405 23.80 -17.82 4.94
CA ASP A 405 23.11 -16.55 4.68
C ASP A 405 21.63 -16.77 4.42
N CYS A 406 21.30 -17.81 3.63
CA CYS A 406 19.91 -18.19 3.39
C CYS A 406 19.16 -18.59 4.67
N PHE A 407 19.83 -19.26 5.60
CA PHE A 407 19.25 -19.57 6.91
C PHE A 407 19.02 -18.31 7.74
N PHE A 408 20.01 -17.41 7.79
CA PHE A 408 19.86 -16.13 8.48
C PHE A 408 18.72 -15.29 7.89
N MET A 409 18.61 -15.25 6.56
CA MET A 409 17.52 -14.57 5.87
C MET A 409 16.17 -15.22 6.12
N ALA A 410 16.09 -16.55 6.33
CA ALA A 410 14.85 -17.20 6.72
C ALA A 410 14.39 -16.74 8.12
N VAL A 411 15.32 -16.59 9.07
CA VAL A 411 15.02 -16.05 10.41
C VAL A 411 14.56 -14.60 10.31
N LEU A 412 15.28 -13.77 9.57
CA LEU A 412 14.87 -12.39 9.32
C LEU A 412 13.50 -12.32 8.65
N LEU A 413 13.26 -13.13 7.61
CA LEU A 413 11.97 -13.17 6.92
C LEU A 413 10.82 -13.54 7.87
N ALA A 414 11.03 -14.45 8.83
CA ALA A 414 10.05 -14.75 9.86
C ALA A 414 9.74 -13.50 10.70
N MET A 415 10.78 -12.79 11.15
CA MET A 415 10.61 -11.53 11.89
C MET A 415 9.95 -10.43 11.05
N SER A 416 10.15 -10.45 9.73
CA SER A 416 9.54 -9.50 8.79
C SER A 416 8.05 -9.73 8.70
N ALA A 417 7.65 -10.99 8.55
CA ALA A 417 6.26 -11.39 8.55
C ALA A 417 5.58 -11.00 9.87
N VAL A 418 6.19 -11.33 11.02
CA VAL A 418 5.65 -10.96 12.34
C VAL A 418 5.52 -9.45 12.50
N SER A 419 6.52 -8.68 12.09
CA SER A 419 6.45 -7.22 12.11
C SER A 419 5.23 -6.71 11.33
N ASN A 420 4.99 -7.26 10.14
CA ASN A 420 3.82 -6.88 9.33
C ASN A 420 2.50 -7.34 9.96
N PHE A 421 2.46 -8.40 10.76
CA PHE A 421 1.24 -8.80 11.46
C PHE A 421 0.82 -7.81 12.55
N TYR A 422 1.77 -7.10 13.18
CA TYR A 422 1.44 -5.95 14.02
C TYR A 422 0.73 -4.85 13.21
N PHE A 423 1.20 -4.59 11.99
CA PHE A 423 0.61 -3.58 11.12
C PHE A 423 -0.77 -3.98 10.58
N PHE A 424 -0.94 -5.25 10.19
CA PHE A 424 -2.18 -5.72 9.58
C PHE A 424 -3.31 -5.96 10.59
N ALA A 425 -2.99 -6.53 11.74
CA ALA A 425 -3.99 -7.10 12.66
C ALA A 425 -3.82 -6.62 14.11
N GLY A 426 -2.96 -5.63 14.35
CA GLY A 426 -2.80 -4.98 15.64
C GLY A 426 -1.87 -5.71 16.61
N THR A 427 -1.74 -5.11 17.81
CA THR A 427 -0.76 -5.52 18.82
C THR A 427 -1.00 -6.93 19.34
N ASP A 428 -2.27 -7.29 19.60
CA ASP A 428 -2.61 -8.55 20.24
C ASP A 428 -2.34 -9.74 19.31
N VAL A 429 -2.75 -9.64 18.04
CA VAL A 429 -2.47 -10.66 17.04
C VAL A 429 -0.96 -10.81 16.83
N GLY A 430 -0.23 -9.70 16.67
CA GLY A 430 1.23 -9.72 16.56
C GLY A 430 1.91 -10.44 17.74
N ASN A 431 1.45 -10.19 18.97
CA ASN A 431 1.96 -10.85 20.17
C ASN A 431 1.73 -12.37 20.16
N VAL A 432 0.61 -12.86 19.61
CA VAL A 432 0.37 -14.32 19.49
C VAL A 432 1.42 -14.96 18.58
N PHE A 433 1.76 -14.33 17.45
CA PHE A 433 2.82 -14.83 16.58
C PHE A 433 4.18 -14.83 17.26
N VAL A 434 4.56 -13.74 17.93
CA VAL A 434 5.82 -13.67 18.70
C VAL A 434 5.86 -14.77 19.73
N LYS A 435 4.81 -14.91 20.56
CA LYS A 435 4.72 -15.97 21.58
C LYS A 435 4.88 -17.34 20.95
N ARG A 436 4.20 -17.61 19.82
CA ARG A 436 4.24 -18.93 19.17
C ARG A 436 5.65 -19.32 18.74
N LEU A 437 6.45 -18.37 18.24
CA LEU A 437 7.81 -18.64 17.81
C LEU A 437 8.69 -19.22 18.93
N PHE A 438 8.43 -18.86 20.19
CA PHE A 438 9.19 -19.33 21.35
C PHE A 438 8.54 -20.50 22.09
N THR A 439 7.22 -20.66 22.01
CA THR A 439 6.52 -21.73 22.75
C THR A 439 6.39 -23.04 21.99
N ASP A 440 6.28 -23.02 20.66
CA ASP A 440 6.23 -24.24 19.84
C ASP A 440 7.50 -24.37 19.00
N ILE A 441 8.54 -24.95 19.60
CA ILE A 441 9.85 -25.14 18.96
C ILE A 441 9.72 -26.00 17.69
N GLN A 442 8.88 -27.04 17.71
CA GLN A 442 8.72 -27.92 16.55
C GLN A 442 8.05 -27.19 15.39
N GLY A 443 6.98 -26.44 15.66
CA GLY A 443 6.35 -25.55 14.68
C GLY A 443 7.33 -24.54 14.10
N SER A 444 8.11 -23.89 14.96
CA SER A 444 9.14 -22.91 14.53
C SER A 444 10.22 -23.53 13.64
N LEU A 445 10.65 -24.77 13.89
CA LEU A 445 11.60 -25.46 13.01
C LEU A 445 11.00 -25.74 11.63
N TRP A 446 9.73 -26.14 11.55
CA TRP A 446 9.04 -26.31 10.27
C TRP A 446 8.88 -24.99 9.52
N LEU A 447 8.56 -23.90 10.23
CA LEU A 447 8.49 -22.56 9.67
C LEU A 447 9.84 -22.15 9.07
N LEU A 448 10.94 -22.32 9.82
CA LEU A 448 12.27 -21.97 9.34
C LEU A 448 12.69 -22.79 8.11
N LEU A 449 12.33 -24.08 8.05
CA LEU A 449 12.56 -24.91 6.87
C LEU A 449 11.79 -24.38 5.66
N ALA A 450 10.51 -24.04 5.83
CA ALA A 450 9.68 -23.49 4.77
C ALA A 450 10.22 -22.14 4.26
N LEU A 451 10.58 -21.24 5.18
CA LEU A 451 11.15 -19.93 4.83
C LEU A 451 12.54 -20.05 4.20
N TYR A 452 13.36 -21.02 4.62
CA TYR A 452 14.63 -21.33 3.95
C TYR A 452 14.40 -21.72 2.48
N CYS A 453 13.40 -22.57 2.22
CA CYS A 453 13.02 -22.96 0.87
C CYS A 453 12.48 -21.78 0.06
N CYS A 454 11.73 -20.87 0.70
CA CYS A 454 11.29 -19.60 0.10
C CYS A 454 12.49 -18.73 -0.30
N CYS A 455 13.46 -18.54 0.60
CA CYS A 455 14.69 -17.78 0.33
C CYS A 455 15.45 -18.37 -0.86
N LYS A 456 15.66 -19.70 -0.89
CA LYS A 456 16.30 -20.38 -2.03
C LYS A 456 15.55 -20.18 -3.34
N THR A 457 14.23 -20.34 -3.31
CA THR A 457 13.37 -20.12 -4.48
C THR A 457 13.47 -18.67 -4.97
N SER A 458 13.43 -17.70 -4.06
CA SER A 458 13.53 -16.27 -4.39
C SER A 458 14.88 -15.89 -5.00
N ILE A 459 16.00 -16.42 -4.46
CA ILE A 459 17.35 -16.16 -4.99
C ILE A 459 17.48 -16.64 -6.44
N GLU A 460 16.96 -17.83 -6.73
CA GLU A 460 17.06 -18.40 -8.07
C GLU A 460 16.16 -17.67 -9.07
N LEU A 461 14.96 -17.27 -8.66
CA LEU A 461 14.04 -16.48 -9.48
C LEU A 461 14.52 -15.06 -9.77
N ARG A 462 15.60 -14.58 -9.11
CA ARG A 462 16.25 -13.30 -9.44
C ARG A 462 17.35 -13.43 -10.48
N ARG A 463 17.89 -14.64 -10.67
CA ARG A 463 18.95 -14.93 -11.64
C ARG A 463 18.41 -15.16 -13.06
N VAL A 464 17.10 -15.34 -13.17
CA VAL A 464 16.32 -15.43 -14.41
C VAL A 464 15.62 -14.10 -14.64
#